data_AF-A0A3A9ENC1-F1
#
_entry.id   AF-A0A3A9ENC1-F1
#
_cell.length_a   1.000
_cell.length_b   1.000
_cell.length_c   1.000
_cell.angle_alpha   90.00
_cell.angle_beta   90.00
_cell.angle_gamma   90.00
#
_symmetry.space_group_name_H-M   'P 1'
#
loop_
_entity.id
_entity.type
_entity.pdbx_description
1 polymer ?
#
loop_
_entity_poly.entity_id
_entity_poly.type
_entity_poly.pdbx_seq_one_letter_code
_entity_poly.pdbx_strand_id
1 'polypeptide(L)' 'MTRDELKAAFDEQSPVIHGGITYQRISALIRRRDPDKPRAFLQAELMDRTGRSVTIADPDRIE' A
#
# COMPACT_ATOMS: atom_id res chain seq x y z
N MET A 1 -5.65 -0.71 7.24
CA MET A 1 -5.84 0.77 7.37
C MET A 1 -6.95 1.26 6.46
N THR A 2 -7.63 2.35 6.83
CA THR A 2 -8.65 3.01 6.00
C THR A 2 -8.03 3.68 4.78
N ARG A 3 -8.86 4.08 3.80
CA ARG A 3 -8.39 4.76 2.59
C ARG A 3 -7.71 6.11 2.88
N ASP A 4 -8.19 6.84 3.87
CA ASP A 4 -7.64 8.15 4.19
C ASP A 4 -6.36 8.03 5.03
N GLU A 5 -6.28 7.03 5.92
CA GLU A 5 -5.03 6.65 6.59
C GLU A 5 -3.95 6.22 5.57
N LEU A 6 -4.33 5.41 4.58
CA LEU A 6 -3.41 4.97 3.53
C LEU A 6 -2.86 6.15 2.71
N LYS A 7 -3.71 7.13 2.39
CA LYS A 7 -3.27 8.37 1.71
C LYS A 7 -2.38 9.21 2.60
N ALA A 8 -2.73 9.39 3.87
CA ALA A 8 -1.90 10.13 4.81
C ALA A 8 -0.51 9.48 4.94
N ALA A 9 -0.45 8.15 5.13
CA ALA A 9 0.82 7.41 5.18
C ALA A 9 1.62 7.53 3.87
N PHE A 10 0.95 7.58 2.72
CA PHE A 10 1.59 7.86 1.43
C PHE A 10 2.14 9.29 1.38
N ASP A 11 1.36 10.30 1.70
CA ASP A 11 1.78 11.71 1.63
C ASP A 11 2.90 12.03 2.63
N GLU A 12 2.82 11.47 3.84
CA GLU A 12 3.83 11.60 4.89
C GLU A 12 5.07 10.74 4.66
N GLN A 13 5.01 9.79 3.71
CA GLN A 13 6.03 8.78 3.47
C GLN A 13 6.38 7.99 4.75
N SER A 14 5.37 7.73 5.57
CA SER A 14 5.51 7.04 6.86
C SER A 14 5.75 5.53 6.66
N PRO A 15 6.59 4.89 7.49
CA PRO A 15 6.74 3.43 7.50
C PRO A 15 5.42 2.73 7.81
N VAL A 16 5.21 1.57 7.19
CA VAL A 16 4.01 0.74 7.39
C VAL A 16 4.40 -0.72 7.61
N ILE A 17 3.51 -1.50 8.21
CA ILE A 17 3.74 -2.93 8.46
C ILE A 17 2.80 -3.75 7.57
N HIS A 18 3.34 -4.80 6.93
CA HIS A 18 2.57 -5.76 6.18
C HIS A 18 3.14 -7.17 6.39
N GLY A 19 2.32 -8.08 6.90
CA GLY A 19 2.74 -9.46 7.19
C GLY A 19 3.90 -9.54 8.21
N GLY A 20 3.93 -8.64 9.19
CA GLY A 20 5.00 -8.56 10.19
C GLY A 20 6.31 -7.93 9.70
N ILE A 21 6.39 -7.50 8.43
CA ILE A 21 7.56 -6.82 7.87
C ILE A 21 7.29 -5.31 7.83
N THR A 22 8.22 -4.52 8.36
CA THR A 22 8.18 -3.06 8.22
C THR A 22 8.76 -2.62 6.88
N TYR A 23 7.95 -1.95 6.08
CA TYR A 23 8.33 -1.29 4.84
C TYR A 23 8.69 0.16 5.12
N GLN A 24 9.58 0.73 4.31
CA GLN A 24 10.06 2.09 4.50
C GLN A 24 8.93 3.11 4.35
N ARG A 25 8.07 2.90 3.34
CA ARG A 25 6.92 3.75 2.99
C ARG A 25 6.05 3.09 1.93
N ILE A 26 4.88 3.68 1.69
CA ILE A 26 4.10 3.44 0.49
C ILE A 26 4.71 4.26 -0.66
N SER A 27 5.17 3.61 -1.74
CA SER A 27 5.77 4.27 -2.91
C SER A 27 4.75 4.60 -4.00
N ALA A 28 3.61 3.91 -4.03
CA ALA A 28 2.52 4.21 -4.96
C ALA A 28 1.14 3.77 -4.44
N LEU A 29 0.11 4.51 -4.84
CA LEU A 29 -1.29 4.12 -4.69
C LEU A 29 -1.83 3.68 -6.05
N ILE A 30 -2.22 2.42 -6.17
CA ILE A 30 -2.58 1.79 -7.44
C ILE A 30 -4.08 1.55 -7.49
N ARG A 31 -4.79 2.29 -8.34
CA ARG A 31 -6.21 2.02 -8.61
C ARG A 31 -6.34 0.95 -9.69
N ARG A 32 -6.73 -0.26 -9.31
CA ARG A 32 -6.88 -1.40 -10.23
C ARG A 32 -8.33 -1.65 -10.61
N ARG A 33 -8.53 -2.07 -11.86
CA ARG A 33 -9.78 -2.66 -12.34
C ARG A 33 -9.59 -4.17 -12.44
N ASP A 34 -10.55 -4.90 -11.90
CA ASP A 34 -10.68 -6.34 -12.07
C ASP A 34 -11.97 -6.57 -12.89
N PRO A 35 -11.91 -7.33 -14.00
CA PRO A 35 -13.09 -7.61 -14.83
C PRO A 35 -14.25 -8.22 -14.05
N ASP A 36 -13.96 -9.00 -13.01
CA ASP A 36 -14.96 -9.70 -12.20
C ASP A 36 -15.52 -8.83 -11.07
N LYS A 37 -14.94 -7.65 -10.83
CA LYS A 37 -15.42 -6.71 -9.80
C LYS A 37 -16.19 -5.55 -10.43
N PRO A 38 -17.34 -5.17 -9.86
CA PRO A 38 -18.16 -4.08 -10.38
C PRO A 38 -17.47 -2.71 -10.26
N ARG A 39 -16.55 -2.54 -9.29
CA ARG A 39 -15.83 -1.29 -9.02
C ARG A 39 -14.34 -1.51 -8.98
N ALA A 40 -13.59 -0.48 -9.40
CA ALA A 40 -12.15 -0.43 -9.22
C ALA A 40 -11.82 -0.36 -7.71
N PHE A 41 -10.72 -0.98 -7.31
CA PHE A 41 -10.24 -1.01 -5.93
C PHE A 41 -8.83 -0.44 -5.84
N LEU A 42 -8.38 -0.16 -4.62
CA LEU A 42 -7.09 0.43 -4.34
C LEU A 42 -6.13 -0.64 -3.83
N GLN A 43 -4.89 -0.60 -4.28
CA GLN A 43 -3.76 -1.33 -3.71
C GLN A 43 -2.63 -0.34 -3.40
N ALA A 44 -1.74 -0.74 -2.52
CA ALA A 44 -0.55 0.02 -2.18
C ALA A 44 0.71 -0.72 -2.64
N GLU A 45 1.66 0.01 -3.20
CA GLU A 45 3.01 -0.46 -3.43
C GLU A 45 3.87 -0.08 -2.22
N LEU A 46 4.51 -1.07 -1.59
CA LEU A 46 5.29 -0.93 -0.37
C LEU A 46 6.77 -1.05 -0.69
N MET A 47 7.55 0.00 -0.44
CA MET A 47 9.00 0.00 -0.66
C MET A 47 9.72 -0.65 0.51
N ASP A 48 10.59 -1.61 0.24
CA ASP A 48 11.41 -2.22 1.29
C ASP A 48 12.38 -1.23 1.94
N ARG A 49 13.00 -1.63 3.06
CA ARG A 49 13.98 -0.78 3.77
C ARG A 49 15.27 -0.54 2.99
N THR A 50 15.53 -1.32 1.94
CA THR A 50 16.74 -1.20 1.12
C THR A 50 16.56 -0.30 -0.10
N GLY A 51 15.33 0.10 -0.41
CA GLY A 51 14.99 0.86 -1.61
C GLY A 51 15.07 0.05 -2.90
N ARG A 52 15.09 -1.28 -2.84
CA ARG A 52 15.40 -2.15 -4.02
C ARG A 52 14.26 -3.06 -4.45
N SER A 53 13.28 -3.29 -3.60
CA SER A 53 12.12 -4.11 -3.93
C SER A 53 10.84 -3.47 -3.46
N VAL A 54 9.75 -3.85 -4.14
CA VAL A 54 8.41 -3.41 -3.81
C VAL A 54 7.45 -4.60 -3.69
N THR A 55 6.51 -4.48 -2.77
CA THR A 55 5.41 -5.44 -2.58
C THR A 55 4.08 -4.74 -2.83
N ILE A 56 3.19 -5.36 -3.60
CA ILE A 56 1.84 -4.84 -3.80
C ILE A 56 0.91 -5.50 -2.78
N ALA A 57 0.29 -4.69 -1.93
CA ALA A 57 -0.56 -5.15 -0.83
C ALA A 57 -1.98 -4.58 -0.93
N ASP A 58 -2.92 -5.36 -0.39
CA ASP A 58 -4.27 -4.91 -0.10
C ASP A 58 -4.23 -3.96 1.11
N PRO A 59 -4.83 -2.75 1.05
CA PRO A 59 -4.87 -1.80 2.17
C PRO A 59 -5.41 -2.37 3.48
N ASP A 60 -6.31 -3.35 3.41
CA ASP A 60 -6.89 -4.00 4.58
C ASP A 60 -5.87 -4.88 5.33
N ARG A 61 -4.73 -5.19 4.70
CA ARG A 61 -3.63 -5.99 5.26
C ARG A 61 -2.42 -5.16 5.67
N ILE A 62 -2.56 -3.84 5.71
CA ILE A 62 -1.49 -2.92 6.11
C ILE A 62 -1.86 -2.29 7.45
N GLU A 63 -0.87 -2.24 8.32
CA GLU A 63 -0.89 -1.64 9.66
C GLU A 63 -0.07 -0.34 9.69
#